data_AF-A0A0L0S7N5-F1
#
_entry.id   AF-A0A0L0S7N5-F1
#
_cell.length_a   1.000
_cell.length_b   1.000
_cell.length_c   1.000
_cell.angle_alpha   90.00
_cell.angle_beta   90.00
_cell.angle_gamma   90.00
#
_symmetry.space_group_name_H-M   'P 1'
#
loop_
_entity.id
_entity.type
_entity.pdbx_description
1 polymer ?
#
loop_
_entity_poly.entity_id
_entity_poly.type
_entity_poly.pdbx_seq_one_letter_code
_entity_poly.pdbx_strand_id
1 'polypeptide(L)'
;MARNQEKAQSMLYRFREAEMAELGLSGRDKRPPHTRMVENVHEAERWRGQVIGEITRKVTRIHDPVLTDAQIRDLNDDINKLFKEKWMWERRIQELGGPDYTRKAPNRMDKEGKEIAGMRGYKYFGRARDLPGVKEFFAAQVKEEVPKDELPKFDRTRLDAEYFGFIEDPDVVAFEEELQAQKTQQYLASLGPKPDGLYADDRLGEMLMESAHLADLPFLPAAHDVEEWMVERRKQELLAKFADA
;
A
#
# COMPACT_ATOMS: atom_id res chain seq x y z
N MET A 1 62.56 11.54 14.43
CA MET A 1 61.69 10.38 14.15
C MET A 1 60.80 10.74 12.96
N ALA A 2 60.78 9.92 11.91
CA ALA A 2 59.92 10.12 10.74
C ALA A 2 58.42 10.09 11.12
N ARG A 3 57.58 10.83 10.38
CA ARG A 3 56.12 10.84 10.59
C ARG A 3 55.54 9.44 10.36
N ASN A 4 54.38 9.13 10.95
CA ASN A 4 53.77 7.80 10.83
C ASN A 4 53.49 7.40 9.36
N GLN A 5 53.15 8.38 8.52
CA GLN A 5 52.97 8.18 7.08
C GLN A 5 54.26 7.77 6.37
N GLU A 6 55.40 8.38 6.71
CA GLU A 6 56.72 8.04 6.14
C GLU A 6 57.18 6.65 6.61
N LYS A 7 56.94 6.31 7.88
CA LYS A 7 57.20 4.96 8.42
C LYS A 7 56.38 3.89 7.69
N ALA A 8 55.10 4.17 7.39
CA ALA A 8 54.23 3.29 6.63
C ALA A 8 54.59 3.20 5.14
N GLN A 9 55.43 4.09 4.60
CA GLN A 9 55.92 4.02 3.21
C GLN A 9 57.32 3.38 3.10
N SER A 10 57.95 3.05 4.23
CA SER A 10 59.26 2.40 4.25
C SER A 10 59.26 1.03 3.55
N MET A 11 60.39 0.65 2.97
CA MET A 11 60.56 -0.65 2.29
C MET A 11 60.26 -1.83 3.23
N LEU A 12 60.65 -1.74 4.50
CA LEU A 12 60.39 -2.78 5.49
C LEU A 12 58.90 -2.91 5.82
N TYR A 13 58.16 -1.80 5.88
CA TYR A 13 56.70 -1.85 6.09
C TYR A 13 55.99 -2.50 4.90
N ARG A 14 56.37 -2.14 3.67
CA ARG A 14 55.83 -2.75 2.45
C ARG A 14 56.16 -4.24 2.35
N PHE A 15 57.37 -4.63 2.74
CA PHE A 15 57.77 -6.04 2.78
C PHE A 15 56.92 -6.84 3.78
N ARG A 16 56.74 -6.31 5.00
CA ARG A 16 55.88 -6.95 6.01
C ARG A 16 54.40 -7.00 5.58
N GLU A 17 53.93 -5.97 4.88
CA GLU A 17 52.58 -5.95 4.31
C GLU A 17 52.40 -7.03 3.22
N ALA A 18 53.41 -7.23 2.36
CA ALA A 18 53.42 -8.30 1.38
C ALA A 18 53.44 -9.70 2.04
N GLU A 19 54.25 -9.89 3.08
CA GLU A 19 54.31 -11.15 3.84
C GLU A 19 52.97 -11.46 4.54
N MET A 20 52.32 -10.44 5.13
CA MET A 20 50.98 -10.60 5.71
C MET A 20 49.90 -10.87 4.64
N ALA A 21 50.05 -10.30 3.44
CA ALA A 21 49.16 -10.59 2.32
C ALA A 21 49.32 -12.03 1.81
N GLU A 22 50.54 -12.55 1.74
CA GLU A 22 50.81 -13.97 1.41
C GLU A 22 50.22 -14.92 2.47
N LEU A 23 50.22 -14.52 3.73
CA LEU A 23 49.56 -15.25 4.82
C LEU A 23 48.02 -15.14 4.79
N GLY A 24 47.44 -14.35 3.87
CA GLY A 24 46.00 -14.09 3.80
C GLY A 24 45.45 -13.15 4.88
N LEU A 25 46.32 -12.52 5.68
CA LEU A 25 45.97 -11.52 6.70
C LEU A 25 46.20 -10.09 6.19
N SER A 26 45.72 -9.80 4.98
CA SER A 26 45.74 -8.44 4.44
C SER A 26 44.77 -7.53 5.21
N GLY A 27 45.32 -6.54 5.91
CA GLY A 27 44.56 -5.60 6.75
C GLY A 27 43.92 -4.42 6.00
N ARG A 28 44.14 -4.30 4.69
CA ARG A 28 43.72 -3.13 3.89
C ARG A 28 43.14 -3.51 2.52
N ASP A 29 42.35 -4.57 2.48
CA ASP A 29 41.62 -4.89 1.27
C ASP A 29 40.69 -3.71 0.92
N LYS A 30 40.79 -3.24 -0.31
CA LYS A 30 39.85 -2.24 -0.82
C LYS A 30 38.56 -2.95 -1.20
N ARG A 31 37.44 -2.34 -0.84
CA ARG A 31 36.13 -2.86 -1.22
C ARG A 31 36.03 -2.96 -2.75
N PRO A 32 35.53 -4.07 -3.29
CA PRO A 32 35.27 -4.19 -4.72
C PRO A 32 34.34 -3.09 -5.22
N PRO A 33 34.54 -2.58 -6.46
CA PRO A 33 33.70 -1.53 -7.01
C PRO A 33 32.27 -1.99 -7.30
N HIS A 34 32.06 -3.30 -7.53
CA HIS A 34 30.76 -3.89 -7.82
C HIS A 34 30.52 -5.11 -6.94
N THR A 35 29.33 -5.20 -6.36
CA THR A 35 28.94 -6.30 -5.46
C THR A 35 28.97 -7.68 -6.15
N ARG A 36 28.72 -7.72 -7.47
CA ARG A 36 28.69 -8.96 -8.26
C ARG A 36 30.06 -9.65 -8.36
N MET A 37 31.16 -8.94 -8.14
CA MET A 37 32.51 -9.53 -8.17
C MET A 37 32.76 -10.50 -7.00
N VAL A 38 31.96 -10.41 -5.93
CA VAL A 38 32.08 -11.28 -4.76
C VAL A 38 31.11 -12.44 -4.91
N GLU A 39 31.63 -13.66 -4.81
CA GLU A 39 30.85 -14.91 -4.88
C GLU A 39 30.67 -15.58 -3.52
N ASN A 40 31.47 -15.19 -2.52
CA ASN A 40 31.38 -15.74 -1.17
C ASN A 40 30.46 -14.89 -0.28
N VAL A 41 29.49 -15.55 0.37
CA VAL A 41 28.57 -14.91 1.33
C VAL A 41 29.33 -14.25 2.48
N HIS A 42 30.34 -14.92 3.04
CA HIS A 42 31.07 -14.41 4.20
C HIS A 42 31.85 -13.14 3.87
N GLU A 43 32.41 -13.07 2.68
CA GLU A 43 33.10 -11.88 2.20
C GLU A 43 32.13 -10.72 1.95
N ALA A 44 30.96 -11.00 1.37
CA ALA A 44 29.92 -10.00 1.18
C ALA A 44 29.40 -9.44 2.52
N GLU A 45 29.29 -10.27 3.56
CA GLU A 45 28.96 -9.84 4.93
C GLU A 45 30.04 -8.94 5.54
N ARG A 46 31.34 -9.26 5.33
CA ARG A 46 32.46 -8.41 5.75
C ARG A 46 32.35 -7.01 5.11
N TRP A 47 32.14 -6.95 3.79
CA TRP A 47 32.00 -5.68 3.08
C TRP A 47 30.77 -4.89 3.52
N ARG A 48 29.63 -5.57 3.74
CA ARG A 48 28.42 -4.95 4.33
C ARG A 48 28.72 -4.34 5.70
N GLY A 49 29.43 -5.06 6.57
CA GLY A 49 29.85 -4.56 7.89
C GLY A 49 30.71 -3.30 7.79
N GLN A 50 31.62 -3.25 6.83
CA GLN A 50 32.44 -2.07 6.58
C GLN A 50 31.59 -0.87 6.12
N VAL A 51 30.64 -1.07 5.20
CA VAL A 51 29.72 0.00 4.75
C VAL A 51 28.96 0.57 5.95
N ILE A 52 28.44 -0.31 6.82
CA ILE A 52 27.69 0.10 8.02
C ILE A 52 28.59 0.93 8.95
N GLY A 53 29.85 0.51 9.17
CA GLY A 53 30.79 1.29 9.97
C GLY A 53 31.15 2.65 9.36
N GLU A 54 31.18 2.78 8.04
CA GLU A 54 31.33 4.07 7.34
C GLU A 54 30.09 4.95 7.51
N ILE A 55 28.88 4.39 7.38
CA ILE A 55 27.62 5.08 7.63
C ILE A 55 27.61 5.63 9.06
N THR A 56 27.85 4.79 10.07
CA THR A 56 27.84 5.22 11.48
C THR A 56 28.80 6.39 11.72
N ARG A 57 30.03 6.32 11.19
CA ARG A 57 31.01 7.41 11.31
C ARG A 57 30.53 8.71 10.65
N LYS A 58 29.92 8.63 9.46
CA LYS A 58 29.39 9.82 8.76
C LYS A 58 28.14 10.39 9.44
N VAL A 59 27.25 9.53 9.95
CA VAL A 59 26.08 9.95 10.74
C VAL A 59 26.52 10.71 11.99
N THR A 60 27.50 10.19 12.74
CA THR A 60 28.06 10.93 13.90
C THR A 60 28.64 12.28 13.48
N ARG A 61 29.38 12.33 12.36
CA ARG A 61 29.99 13.58 11.84
C ARG A 61 28.96 14.63 11.41
N ILE A 62 27.77 14.23 10.94
CA ILE A 62 26.70 15.18 10.58
C ILE A 62 26.23 16.01 11.78
N HIS A 63 26.40 15.51 13.00
CA HIS A 63 26.03 16.22 14.22
C HIS A 63 27.07 17.26 14.67
N ASP A 64 28.23 17.35 14.01
CA ASP A 64 29.26 18.31 14.38
C ASP A 64 28.76 19.76 14.15
N PRO A 65 28.79 20.63 15.19
CA PRO A 65 28.26 21.99 15.08
C PRO A 65 29.10 22.89 14.17
N VAL A 66 30.38 22.57 14.00
CA VAL A 66 31.36 23.33 13.20
C VAL A 66 31.08 23.21 11.69
N LEU A 67 30.31 22.21 11.28
CA LEU A 67 30.08 21.93 9.87
C LEU A 67 29.16 22.97 9.22
N THR A 68 29.51 23.39 8.01
CA THR A 68 28.71 24.32 7.20
C THR A 68 27.56 23.60 6.49
N ASP A 69 26.51 24.35 6.13
CA ASP A 69 25.33 23.79 5.45
C ASP A 69 25.66 23.09 4.13
N ALA A 70 26.65 23.57 3.37
CA ALA A 70 27.09 22.92 2.15
C ALA A 70 27.73 21.55 2.43
N GLN A 71 28.63 21.50 3.41
CA GLN A 71 29.27 20.25 3.85
C GLN A 71 28.26 19.26 4.44
N ILE A 72 27.22 19.74 5.12
CA ILE A 72 26.12 18.88 5.62
C ILE A 72 25.38 18.24 4.44
N ARG A 73 25.12 18.97 3.34
CA ARG A 73 24.52 18.41 2.12
C ARG A 73 25.40 17.33 1.50
N ASP A 74 26.69 17.62 1.33
CA ASP A 74 27.65 16.65 0.78
C ASP A 74 27.74 15.37 1.64
N LEU A 75 27.76 15.52 2.97
CA LEU A 75 27.74 14.37 3.89
C LEU A 75 26.42 13.59 3.78
N ASN A 76 25.30 14.26 3.62
CA ASN A 76 24.00 13.59 3.47
C ASN A 76 23.94 12.80 2.15
N ASP A 77 24.43 13.37 1.05
CA ASP A 77 24.55 12.68 -0.23
C ASP A 77 25.46 11.45 -0.13
N ASP A 78 26.60 11.60 0.54
CA ASP A 78 27.53 10.53 0.79
C ASP A 78 26.93 9.40 1.63
N ILE A 79 26.15 9.73 2.66
CA ILE A 79 25.42 8.73 3.45
C ILE A 79 24.39 8.02 2.58
N ASN A 80 23.63 8.74 1.76
CA ASN A 80 22.66 8.13 0.84
C ASN A 80 23.35 7.21 -0.19
N LYS A 81 24.53 7.57 -0.71
CA LYS A 81 25.34 6.69 -1.56
C LYS A 81 25.72 5.40 -0.82
N LEU A 82 26.18 5.50 0.43
CA LEU A 82 26.52 4.32 1.25
C LEU A 82 25.29 3.46 1.58
N PHE A 83 24.12 4.05 1.80
CA PHE A 83 22.87 3.28 2.01
C PHE A 83 22.45 2.51 0.76
N LYS A 84 22.59 3.13 -0.43
CA LYS A 84 22.38 2.41 -1.71
C LYS A 84 23.36 1.26 -1.84
N GLU A 85 24.62 1.47 -1.50
CA GLU A 85 25.64 0.43 -1.54
C GLU A 85 25.35 -0.70 -0.54
N LYS A 86 24.95 -0.36 0.69
CA LYS A 86 24.48 -1.33 1.70
C LYS A 86 23.35 -2.18 1.14
N TRP A 87 22.36 -1.56 0.50
CA TRP A 87 21.25 -2.28 -0.12
C TRP A 87 21.72 -3.22 -1.23
N MET A 88 22.69 -2.79 -2.07
CA MET A 88 23.29 -3.64 -3.09
C MET A 88 24.02 -4.84 -2.49
N TRP A 89 24.74 -4.66 -1.36
CA TRP A 89 25.38 -5.75 -0.64
C TRP A 89 24.37 -6.71 -0.01
N GLU A 90 23.29 -6.19 0.59
CA GLU A 90 22.21 -6.99 1.16
C GLU A 90 21.49 -7.83 0.09
N ARG A 91 21.25 -7.24 -1.08
CA ARG A 91 20.71 -7.95 -2.25
C ARG A 91 21.67 -9.02 -2.74
N ARG A 92 22.98 -8.73 -2.82
CA ARG A 92 23.98 -9.70 -3.25
C ARG A 92 24.06 -10.90 -2.28
N ILE A 93 24.00 -10.65 -0.98
CA ILE A 93 23.98 -11.72 0.04
C ILE A 93 22.75 -12.60 -0.16
N GLN A 94 21.58 -11.99 -0.42
CA GLN A 94 20.37 -12.73 -0.73
C GLN A 94 20.50 -13.57 -2.01
N GLU A 95 21.07 -13.01 -3.09
CA GLU A 95 21.32 -13.75 -4.35
C GLU A 95 22.26 -14.94 -4.17
N LEU A 96 23.22 -14.86 -3.25
CA LEU A 96 24.14 -15.93 -2.91
C LEU A 96 23.53 -16.98 -1.94
N GLY A 97 22.25 -16.83 -1.55
CA GLY A 97 21.56 -17.74 -0.63
C GLY A 97 21.84 -17.47 0.85
N GLY A 98 22.34 -16.27 1.18
CA GLY A 98 22.60 -15.84 2.55
C GLY A 98 21.37 -15.24 3.26
N PRO A 99 21.55 -14.68 4.47
CA PRO A 99 20.46 -14.14 5.27
C PRO A 99 19.76 -12.90 4.66
N ASP A 100 18.42 -12.89 4.70
CA ASP A 100 17.61 -11.74 4.28
C ASP A 100 17.65 -10.59 5.32
N TYR A 101 18.59 -9.67 5.16
CA TYR A 101 18.70 -8.49 6.02
C TYR A 101 17.61 -7.43 5.79
N THR A 102 16.98 -7.42 4.61
CA THR A 102 15.88 -6.49 4.29
C THR A 102 14.61 -6.78 5.08
N ARG A 103 14.33 -8.07 5.36
CA ARG A 103 13.13 -8.52 6.06
C ARG A 103 13.28 -8.58 7.57
N LYS A 104 14.49 -8.92 8.06
CA LYS A 104 14.73 -9.20 9.49
C LYS A 104 15.06 -7.96 10.34
N ALA A 105 15.40 -6.82 9.75
CA ALA A 105 15.86 -5.66 10.50
C ALA A 105 15.04 -4.40 10.19
N PRO A 106 14.20 -3.90 11.12
CA PRO A 106 13.96 -2.47 11.18
C PRO A 106 15.30 -1.82 11.49
N ASN A 107 16.02 -1.38 10.45
CA ASN A 107 17.33 -0.75 10.57
C ASN A 107 17.20 0.40 11.57
N ARG A 108 17.85 0.26 12.74
CA ARG A 108 17.84 1.32 13.76
C ARG A 108 18.37 2.64 13.18
N MET A 109 19.33 2.56 12.26
CA MET A 109 19.87 3.71 11.53
C MET A 109 18.86 4.34 10.54
N ASP A 110 17.92 3.57 9.99
CA ASP A 110 16.90 4.12 9.09
C ASP A 110 15.88 4.98 9.83
N LYS A 111 15.72 4.81 11.16
CA LYS A 111 14.82 5.63 11.98
C LYS A 111 15.30 7.08 12.10
N GLU A 112 16.59 7.32 11.92
CA GLU A 112 17.20 8.66 11.94
C GLU A 112 17.16 9.35 10.57
N GLY A 113 16.73 8.66 9.51
CA GLY A 113 16.47 9.26 8.20
C GLY A 113 15.01 9.63 8.05
N LYS A 114 14.69 10.88 7.69
CA LYS A 114 13.33 11.28 7.29
C LYS A 114 13.32 11.45 5.79
N GLU A 115 12.34 10.85 5.13
CA GLU A 115 12.11 10.98 3.69
C GLU A 115 11.10 12.09 3.44
N ILE A 116 11.33 12.91 2.41
CA ILE A 116 10.35 13.88 1.94
C ILE A 116 9.33 13.10 1.10
N ALA A 117 8.03 13.24 1.41
CA ALA A 117 6.94 12.71 0.59
C ALA A 117 7.13 13.10 -0.90
N GLY A 118 7.13 12.09 -1.78
CA GLY A 118 7.36 12.25 -3.23
C GLY A 118 8.79 11.93 -3.70
N MET A 119 9.81 12.10 -2.86
CA MET A 119 11.20 11.70 -3.17
C MET A 119 11.53 10.34 -2.56
N ARG A 120 11.07 9.27 -3.22
CA ARG A 120 11.22 7.91 -2.69
C ARG A 120 12.71 7.48 -2.69
N GLY A 121 13.27 7.24 -1.50
CA GLY A 121 14.61 6.67 -1.32
C GLY A 121 15.76 7.66 -1.12
N TYR A 122 15.50 8.96 -0.99
CA TYR A 122 16.50 9.93 -0.49
C TYR A 122 16.12 10.37 0.94
N LYS A 123 17.05 10.19 1.88
CA LYS A 123 16.84 10.45 3.30
C LYS A 123 17.67 11.63 3.76
N TYR A 124 17.10 12.41 4.69
CA TYR A 124 17.83 13.45 5.42
C TYR A 124 18.10 12.97 6.84
N PHE A 125 19.39 12.91 7.21
CA PHE A 125 19.87 12.41 8.50
C PHE A 125 20.26 13.56 9.43
N GLY A 126 19.93 13.46 10.73
CA GLY A 126 20.37 14.41 11.75
C GLY A 126 20.14 15.87 11.36
N ARG A 127 21.22 16.68 11.44
CA ARG A 127 21.22 18.12 11.13
C ARG A 127 20.92 18.43 9.66
N ALA A 128 21.03 17.46 8.75
CA ALA A 128 20.62 17.67 7.35
C ALA A 128 19.12 17.96 7.20
N ARG A 129 18.30 17.61 8.21
CA ARG A 129 16.88 17.95 8.27
C ARG A 129 16.62 19.42 8.59
N ASP A 130 17.56 20.07 9.27
CA ASP A 130 17.46 21.48 9.72
C ASP A 130 17.94 22.47 8.65
N LEU A 131 18.43 21.96 7.52
CA LEU A 131 18.87 22.80 6.41
C LEU A 131 17.71 23.68 5.92
N PRO A 132 18.00 24.95 5.56
CA PRO A 132 16.99 25.84 4.97
C PRO A 132 16.44 25.22 3.67
N GLY A 133 15.12 25.29 3.49
CA GLY A 133 14.38 24.58 2.44
C GLY A 133 13.90 23.19 2.87
N VAL A 134 14.80 22.30 3.29
CA VAL A 134 14.44 20.92 3.73
C VAL A 134 13.53 20.95 4.97
N LYS A 135 13.87 21.82 5.92
CA LYS A 135 13.08 22.04 7.14
C LYS A 135 11.65 22.50 6.82
N GLU A 136 11.49 23.36 5.82
CA GLU A 136 10.18 23.88 5.40
C GLU A 136 9.33 22.79 4.77
N PHE A 137 9.92 21.92 3.94
CA PHE A 137 9.21 20.76 3.39
C PHE A 137 8.72 19.81 4.48
N PHE A 138 9.55 19.53 5.48
CA PHE A 138 9.12 18.68 6.60
C PHE A 138 8.05 19.34 7.47
N ALA A 139 8.12 20.65 7.69
CA ALA A 139 7.09 21.38 8.42
C ALA A 139 5.78 21.48 7.63
N ALA A 140 5.86 21.65 6.31
CA ALA A 140 4.70 21.67 5.41
C ALA A 140 4.00 20.31 5.38
N GLN A 141 4.74 19.21 5.31
CA GLN A 141 4.17 17.86 5.38
C GLN A 141 3.48 17.59 6.70
N VAL A 142 4.04 18.05 7.83
CA VAL A 142 3.38 17.92 9.14
C VAL A 142 2.08 18.74 9.20
N LYS A 143 1.99 19.86 8.48
CA LYS A 143 0.75 20.65 8.39
C LYS A 143 -0.29 20.02 7.45
N GLU A 144 0.14 19.36 6.38
CA GLU A 144 -0.74 18.70 5.41
C GLU A 144 -1.26 17.36 5.95
N GLU A 145 -0.46 16.67 6.77
CA GLU A 145 -0.90 15.61 7.68
C GLU A 145 -1.70 16.20 8.85
N VAL A 146 -2.76 16.97 8.56
CA VAL A 146 -3.80 17.25 9.56
C VAL A 146 -4.24 15.90 10.13
N PRO A 147 -4.28 15.73 11.46
CA PRO A 147 -4.60 14.44 12.07
C PRO A 147 -5.90 13.93 11.47
N LYS A 148 -5.87 12.74 10.85
CA LYS A 148 -7.10 12.05 10.43
C LYS A 148 -8.07 11.80 11.60
N ASP A 149 -7.63 12.05 12.83
CA ASP A 149 -8.41 12.04 14.05
C ASP A 149 -9.28 13.30 14.25
N GLU A 150 -8.99 14.42 13.57
CA GLU A 150 -9.80 15.65 13.61
C GLU A 150 -10.90 15.70 12.54
N LEU A 151 -10.81 14.87 11.50
CA LEU A 151 -11.95 14.61 10.63
C LEU A 151 -12.96 13.79 11.45
N PRO A 152 -14.24 14.21 11.56
CA PRO A 152 -15.23 13.40 12.25
C PRO A 152 -15.26 12.04 11.58
N LYS A 153 -14.73 11.03 12.27
CA LYS A 153 -14.77 9.64 11.83
C LYS A 153 -16.25 9.34 11.59
N PHE A 154 -16.60 9.03 10.36
CA PHE A 154 -17.94 8.65 10.01
C PHE A 154 -18.29 7.38 10.79
N ASP A 155 -19.10 7.54 11.84
CA ASP A 155 -19.52 6.46 12.73
C ASP A 155 -20.42 5.51 11.96
N ARG A 156 -19.82 4.48 11.35
CA ARG A 156 -20.56 3.43 10.61
C ARG A 156 -21.55 2.68 11.50
N THR A 157 -21.39 2.77 12.82
CA THR A 157 -22.28 2.20 13.85
C THR A 157 -23.56 2.99 14.05
N ARG A 158 -23.67 4.22 13.54
CA ARG A 158 -24.91 5.04 13.58
C ARG A 158 -25.71 4.94 12.27
N LEU A 159 -25.33 4.04 11.38
CA LEU A 159 -26.04 3.81 10.14
C LEU A 159 -27.09 2.75 10.39
N ASP A 160 -28.34 3.20 10.45
CA ASP A 160 -29.49 2.32 10.60
C ASP A 160 -29.79 1.57 9.29
N ALA A 161 -30.63 0.54 9.37
CA ALA A 161 -31.07 -0.25 8.21
C ALA A 161 -31.66 0.63 7.08
N GLU A 162 -32.22 1.77 7.44
CA GLU A 162 -32.71 2.82 6.53
C GLU A 162 -31.59 3.39 5.65
N TYR A 163 -30.38 3.63 6.19
CA TYR A 163 -29.25 4.17 5.41
C TYR A 163 -28.79 3.23 4.30
N PHE A 164 -28.89 1.92 4.55
CA PHE A 164 -28.54 0.89 3.57
C PHE A 164 -29.72 0.47 2.69
N GLY A 165 -30.91 1.08 2.86
CA GLY A 165 -32.08 0.80 2.04
C GLY A 165 -32.69 -0.58 2.28
N PHE A 166 -32.53 -1.15 3.48
CA PHE A 166 -33.15 -2.44 3.84
C PHE A 166 -34.61 -2.31 4.31
N ILE A 167 -35.09 -1.09 4.53
CA ILE A 167 -36.49 -0.81 4.82
C ILE A 167 -37.13 -0.41 3.48
N GLU A 168 -37.95 -1.30 2.95
CA GLU A 168 -38.75 -1.02 1.76
C GLU A 168 -39.90 -0.09 2.12
N ASP A 169 -40.22 0.86 1.22
CA ASP A 169 -41.36 1.74 1.41
C ASP A 169 -42.66 0.90 1.42
N PRO A 170 -43.55 1.07 2.41
CA PRO A 170 -44.74 0.22 2.56
C PRO A 170 -45.67 0.26 1.34
N ASP A 171 -45.68 1.38 0.63
CA ASP A 171 -46.47 1.55 -0.59
C ASP A 171 -45.89 0.78 -1.79
N VAL A 172 -44.55 0.62 -1.85
CA VAL A 172 -43.88 -0.18 -2.88
C VAL A 172 -44.23 -1.65 -2.68
N VAL A 173 -44.16 -2.13 -1.43
CA VAL A 173 -44.53 -3.50 -1.06
C VAL A 173 -45.98 -3.81 -1.44
N ALA A 174 -46.91 -2.90 -1.12
CA ALA A 174 -48.32 -3.06 -1.48
C ALA A 174 -48.53 -3.14 -3.00
N PHE A 175 -47.83 -2.31 -3.78
CA PHE A 175 -47.90 -2.34 -5.24
C PHE A 175 -47.35 -3.64 -5.82
N GLU A 176 -46.23 -4.14 -5.29
CA GLU A 176 -45.66 -5.42 -5.71
C GLU A 176 -46.60 -6.58 -5.45
N GLU A 177 -47.26 -6.63 -4.27
CA GLU A 177 -48.24 -7.66 -3.93
C GLU A 177 -49.47 -7.63 -4.86
N GLU A 178 -49.99 -6.44 -5.18
CA GLU A 178 -51.12 -6.28 -6.11
C GLU A 178 -50.75 -6.72 -7.53
N LEU A 179 -49.55 -6.37 -8.01
CA LEU A 179 -49.07 -6.73 -9.32
C LEU A 179 -48.79 -8.24 -9.44
N GLN A 180 -48.24 -8.85 -8.38
CA GLN A 180 -48.12 -10.31 -8.24
C GLN A 180 -49.49 -10.97 -8.35
N ALA A 181 -50.49 -10.48 -7.61
CA ALA A 181 -51.85 -11.03 -7.65
C ALA A 181 -52.48 -10.91 -9.04
N GLN A 182 -52.25 -9.82 -9.77
CA GLN A 182 -52.75 -9.65 -11.13
C GLN A 182 -52.06 -10.60 -12.12
N LYS A 183 -50.73 -10.66 -12.11
CA LYS A 183 -49.95 -11.55 -13.00
C LYS A 183 -50.26 -13.02 -12.74
N THR A 184 -50.37 -13.43 -11.47
CA THR A 184 -50.78 -14.79 -11.10
C THR A 184 -52.18 -15.12 -11.60
N GLN A 185 -53.15 -14.21 -11.47
CA GLN A 185 -54.51 -14.41 -12.00
C GLN A 185 -54.53 -14.52 -13.53
N GLN A 186 -53.79 -13.65 -14.23
CA GLN A 186 -53.67 -13.71 -15.69
C GLN A 186 -53.02 -15.02 -16.15
N TYR A 187 -51.98 -15.46 -15.45
CA TYR A 187 -51.32 -16.73 -15.72
C TYR A 187 -52.25 -17.92 -15.47
N LEU A 188 -52.97 -17.94 -14.35
CA LEU A 188 -53.97 -18.98 -14.06
C LEU A 188 -55.10 -19.01 -15.08
N ALA A 189 -55.56 -17.85 -15.57
CA ALA A 189 -56.55 -17.76 -16.63
C ALA A 189 -56.02 -18.28 -17.98
N SER A 190 -54.73 -18.05 -18.27
CA SER A 190 -54.07 -18.56 -19.48
C SER A 190 -53.92 -20.08 -19.51
N LEU A 191 -53.88 -20.74 -18.33
CA LEU A 191 -53.74 -22.19 -18.20
C LEU A 191 -55.02 -22.97 -18.56
N GLY A 192 -56.14 -22.27 -18.85
CA GLY A 192 -57.40 -22.88 -19.27
C GLY A 192 -58.11 -23.70 -18.19
N PRO A 193 -59.36 -24.15 -18.43
CA PRO A 193 -60.07 -25.01 -17.48
C PRO A 193 -59.36 -26.36 -17.36
N LYS A 194 -59.07 -26.76 -16.12
CA LYS A 194 -58.51 -28.09 -15.82
C LYS A 194 -59.48 -29.15 -16.37
N PRO A 195 -59.03 -30.09 -17.23
CA PRO A 195 -59.89 -31.18 -17.66
C PRO A 195 -60.29 -32.03 -16.45
N ASP A 196 -61.55 -32.46 -16.41
CA ASP A 196 -62.12 -33.32 -15.36
C ASP A 196 -61.46 -34.71 -15.41
N GLY A 197 -60.31 -34.84 -14.78
CA GLY A 197 -59.59 -36.10 -14.69
C GLY A 197 -58.10 -35.93 -14.46
N LEU A 198 -57.68 -36.31 -13.25
CA LEU A 198 -56.30 -36.55 -12.82
C LEU A 198 -55.39 -35.31 -12.67
N TYR A 199 -54.76 -35.23 -11.50
CA TYR A 199 -53.45 -34.64 -11.32
C TYR A 199 -52.50 -35.18 -12.41
N ALA A 200 -52.28 -34.44 -13.49
CA ALA A 200 -51.46 -34.94 -14.60
C ALA A 200 -50.84 -33.83 -15.45
N ASP A 201 -50.44 -32.71 -14.86
CA ASP A 201 -49.43 -31.87 -15.48
C ASP A 201 -48.75 -30.99 -14.43
N ASP A 202 -47.67 -31.51 -13.86
CA ASP A 202 -46.63 -30.77 -13.11
C ASP A 202 -45.86 -29.80 -14.02
N ARG A 203 -46.52 -29.21 -15.03
CA ARG A 203 -45.94 -28.21 -15.94
C ARG A 203 -45.42 -26.99 -15.19
N LEU A 204 -46.01 -26.69 -14.05
CA LEU A 204 -45.56 -25.61 -13.18
C LEU A 204 -44.16 -25.91 -12.61
N GLY A 205 -43.88 -27.16 -12.24
CA GLY A 205 -42.57 -27.59 -11.75
C GLY A 205 -41.51 -27.65 -12.86
N GLU A 206 -41.90 -28.09 -14.07
CA GLU A 206 -40.99 -28.12 -15.22
C GLU A 206 -40.63 -26.71 -15.73
N MET A 207 -41.58 -25.77 -15.77
CA MET A 207 -41.31 -24.38 -16.18
C MET A 207 -40.49 -23.58 -15.15
N LEU A 208 -40.67 -23.86 -13.85
CA LEU A 208 -39.82 -23.32 -12.78
C LEU A 208 -38.36 -23.81 -12.89
N MET A 209 -38.15 -24.96 -13.53
CA MET A 209 -36.83 -25.55 -13.75
C MET A 209 -36.17 -25.03 -15.05
N GLU A 210 -36.98 -24.66 -16.05
CA GLU A 210 -36.54 -24.11 -17.35
C GLU A 210 -36.21 -22.61 -17.30
N SER A 211 -36.88 -21.86 -16.41
CA SER A 211 -36.52 -20.47 -16.08
C SER A 211 -35.30 -20.46 -15.16
N ALA A 212 -34.11 -20.47 -15.75
CA ALA A 212 -32.83 -20.52 -15.03
C ALA A 212 -32.58 -19.34 -14.07
N HIS A 213 -33.40 -18.29 -14.12
CA HIS A 213 -33.34 -17.13 -13.23
C HIS A 213 -34.71 -16.88 -12.59
N LEU A 214 -34.74 -16.87 -11.24
CA LEU A 214 -35.93 -16.61 -10.41
C LEU A 214 -36.63 -15.27 -10.77
N ALA A 215 -35.89 -14.34 -11.37
CA ALA A 215 -36.37 -13.02 -11.80
C ALA A 215 -37.24 -13.04 -13.07
N ASP A 216 -37.18 -14.11 -13.87
CA ASP A 216 -37.89 -14.21 -15.16
C ASP A 216 -39.23 -14.98 -15.04
N LEU A 217 -39.70 -15.21 -13.82
CA LEU A 217 -40.93 -15.92 -13.58
C LEU A 217 -42.13 -15.04 -13.99
N PRO A 218 -43.05 -15.55 -14.84
CA PRO A 218 -44.13 -14.75 -15.42
C PRO A 218 -45.14 -14.23 -14.38
N PHE A 219 -45.09 -14.75 -13.16
CA PHE A 219 -45.97 -14.37 -12.06
C PHE A 219 -45.36 -13.35 -11.10
N LEU A 220 -44.06 -13.03 -11.22
CA LEU A 220 -43.40 -12.01 -10.39
C LEU A 220 -43.33 -10.65 -11.11
N PRO A 221 -43.49 -9.53 -10.40
CA PRO A 221 -43.11 -8.20 -10.83
C PRO A 221 -41.66 -8.16 -11.28
N ALA A 222 -41.40 -7.52 -12.42
CA ALA A 222 -40.04 -7.21 -12.82
C ALA A 222 -39.61 -5.89 -12.18
N ALA A 223 -38.31 -5.71 -11.94
CA ALA A 223 -37.77 -4.47 -11.39
C ALA A 223 -38.19 -3.22 -12.20
N HIS A 224 -38.29 -3.36 -13.53
CA HIS A 224 -38.75 -2.30 -14.43
C HIS A 224 -40.19 -1.84 -14.13
N ASP A 225 -41.11 -2.77 -13.81
CA ASP A 225 -42.51 -2.44 -13.53
C ASP A 225 -42.62 -1.57 -12.27
N VAL A 226 -41.78 -1.86 -11.26
CA VAL A 226 -41.71 -1.11 -10.01
C VAL A 226 -41.05 0.26 -10.23
N GLU A 227 -40.01 0.33 -11.06
CA GLU A 227 -39.36 1.60 -11.44
C GLU A 227 -40.32 2.54 -12.17
N GLU A 228 -41.08 2.04 -13.14
CA GLU A 228 -42.09 2.83 -13.87
C GLU A 228 -43.15 3.40 -12.91
N TRP A 229 -43.66 2.56 -12.01
CA TRP A 229 -44.63 2.99 -11.01
C TRP A 229 -44.07 4.07 -10.07
N MET A 230 -42.82 3.93 -9.60
CA MET A 230 -42.17 4.95 -8.77
C MET A 230 -42.04 6.28 -9.51
N VAL A 231 -41.70 6.25 -10.80
CA VAL A 231 -41.61 7.45 -11.65
C VAL A 231 -42.98 8.11 -11.83
N GLU A 232 -44.03 7.33 -12.08
CA GLU A 232 -45.39 7.83 -12.22
C GLU A 232 -45.91 8.45 -10.92
N ARG A 233 -45.70 7.78 -9.80
CA ARG A 233 -46.03 8.30 -8.47
C ARG A 233 -45.32 9.63 -8.22
N ARG A 234 -44.00 9.70 -8.46
CA ARG A 234 -43.23 10.93 -8.25
C ARG A 234 -43.69 12.06 -9.17
N LYS A 235 -44.04 11.73 -10.41
CA LYS A 235 -44.63 12.67 -11.38
C LYS A 235 -45.97 13.21 -10.86
N GLN A 236 -46.84 12.36 -10.33
CA GLN A 236 -48.13 12.79 -9.74
C GLN A 236 -47.93 13.68 -8.50
N GLU A 237 -47.02 13.32 -7.60
CA GLU A 237 -46.69 14.14 -6.42
C GLU A 237 -46.18 15.53 -6.81
N LEU A 238 -45.32 15.62 -7.83
CA LEU A 238 -44.83 16.89 -8.34
C LEU A 238 -45.97 17.70 -8.94
N LEU A 239 -46.82 17.09 -9.78
CA LEU A 239 -47.98 17.76 -10.36
C LEU A 239 -48.95 18.27 -9.28
N ALA A 240 -49.20 17.51 -8.22
CA ALA A 240 -50.01 17.94 -7.08
C ALA A 240 -49.39 19.15 -6.36
N LYS A 241 -48.08 19.11 -6.10
CA LYS A 241 -47.35 20.24 -5.50
C LYS A 241 -47.37 21.51 -6.36
N PHE A 242 -47.40 21.37 -7.68
CA PHE A 242 -47.53 22.50 -8.61
C PHE A 242 -48.98 22.94 -8.84
N ALA A 243 -49.97 22.09 -8.54
CA ALA A 243 -51.39 22.43 -8.62
C ALA A 243 -51.89 23.19 -7.37
N ASP A 244 -51.24 22.99 -6.22
CA ASP A 244 -51.54 23.66 -4.95
C ASP A 244 -50.77 25.00 -4.74
N ALA A 245 -49.94 25.41 -5.72
CA ALA A 245 -49.15 26.65 -5.71
C ALA A 245 -49.71 27.68 -6.72
#